data_AF-A0A359JK40-F1
#
_entry.id   AF-A0A359JK40-F1
#
_cell.length_a   1.000
_cell.length_b   1.000
_cell.length_c   1.000
_cell.angle_alpha   90.00
_cell.angle_beta   90.00
_cell.angle_gamma   90.00
#
_symmetry.space_group_name_H-M   'P 1'
#
loop_
_entity.id
_entity.type
_entity.pdbx_description
1 polymer ?
#
loop_
_entity_poly.entity_id
_entity_poly.type
_entity_poly.pdbx_seq_one_letter_code
_entity_poly.pdbx_strand_id
1 'polypeptide(L)'
;MASAVKLNKKETVDALLKHTGSDYSIGLNFLAFDDGEAERYMSAMEQSGVVLKETKEQKEAKKKKIRMQNKRAVEAVYGNYRKKTISMTLKRFRDFILFALAVAFVTALFGLLVYNEAQIASMNFANNKKERQINIMRQETSQMRENIFISADLEQVRKQALMHLGMVDPNDKQIVTVVVPKKDNMTTSRSYNSVGLTEDIIEEAKRNLADYYSKEAQ
;
A
#
# COMPACT_ATOMS: atom_id res chain seq x y z
N MET A 1 -33.49 32.75 5.42
CA MET A 1 -33.51 34.10 4.83
C MET A 1 -32.14 34.39 4.24
N ALA A 2 -31.97 34.24 2.92
CA ALA A 2 -30.74 34.62 2.23
C ALA A 2 -31.12 35.54 1.07
N SER A 3 -30.81 36.83 1.24
CA SER A 3 -31.12 37.89 0.28
C SER A 3 -30.24 37.72 -0.95
N ALA A 4 -30.85 37.41 -2.10
CA ALA A 4 -30.17 37.36 -3.38
C ALA A 4 -29.95 38.79 -3.90
N VAL A 5 -28.77 39.33 -3.62
CA VAL A 5 -28.32 40.61 -4.18
C VAL A 5 -28.10 40.42 -5.69
N LYS A 6 -29.05 40.90 -6.50
CA LYS A 6 -28.89 41.04 -7.95
C LYS A 6 -27.87 42.15 -8.21
N LEU A 7 -26.59 41.79 -8.24
CA LEU A 7 -25.53 42.69 -8.68
C LEU A 7 -25.70 43.00 -10.17
N ASN A 8 -25.71 44.29 -10.47
CA ASN A 8 -25.91 44.84 -11.80
C ASN A 8 -24.71 44.50 -12.69
N LYS A 9 -24.96 44.07 -13.93
CA LYS A 9 -23.96 43.52 -14.86
C LYS A 9 -22.82 44.50 -15.21
N LYS A 10 -22.99 45.79 -14.89
CA LYS A 10 -21.94 46.82 -15.02
C LYS A 10 -20.91 46.76 -13.89
N GLU A 11 -21.33 46.54 -12.65
CA GLU A 11 -20.44 46.56 -11.49
C GLU A 11 -19.51 45.34 -11.45
N THR A 12 -19.97 44.20 -11.97
CA THR A 12 -19.12 42.99 -12.10
C THR A 12 -18.04 43.15 -13.18
N VAL A 13 -18.28 43.98 -14.20
CA VAL A 13 -17.27 44.29 -15.24
C VAL A 13 -16.21 45.25 -14.71
N ASP A 14 -16.60 46.27 -13.93
CA ASP A 14 -15.67 47.18 -13.28
C ASP A 14 -14.85 46.51 -12.16
N ALA A 15 -15.44 45.55 -11.44
CA ALA A 15 -14.73 44.73 -10.46
C ALA A 15 -13.72 43.75 -11.09
N LEU A 16 -14.02 43.22 -12.28
CA LEU A 16 -13.09 42.36 -13.04
C LEU A 16 -11.91 43.15 -13.65
N LEU A 17 -12.10 44.44 -13.96
CA LEU A 17 -11.06 45.33 -14.47
C LEU A 17 -10.10 45.81 -13.37
N LYS A 18 -10.55 45.93 -12.10
CA LYS A 18 -9.67 46.35 -10.99
C LYS A 18 -8.74 45.26 -10.46
N HIS A 19 -9.04 43.98 -10.67
CA HIS A 19 -8.25 42.86 -10.12
C HIS A 19 -7.24 42.25 -11.09
N THR A 20 -7.17 42.73 -12.33
CA THR A 20 -6.14 42.34 -13.30
C THR A 20 -5.01 43.38 -13.30
N GLY A 21 -4.30 43.44 -12.18
CA GLY A 21 -2.98 44.05 -12.14
C GLY A 21 -1.99 43.22 -12.96
N SER A 22 -1.07 43.93 -13.61
CA SER A 22 0.10 43.43 -14.34
C SER A 22 -0.14 42.91 -15.77
N ASP A 23 0.44 43.68 -16.69
CA ASP A 23 1.20 43.20 -17.85
C ASP A 23 0.46 42.52 -18.99
N TYR A 24 -0.54 43.18 -19.57
CA TYR A 24 -0.79 43.03 -21.01
C TYR A 24 -1.17 44.38 -21.61
N SER A 25 -0.17 45.23 -21.82
CA SER A 25 -0.19 46.29 -22.84
C SER A 25 -0.24 45.65 -24.22
N ILE A 26 -1.39 45.06 -24.57
CA ILE A 26 -1.69 44.72 -25.95
C ILE A 26 -1.91 46.06 -26.64
N GLY A 27 -0.94 46.44 -27.47
CA GLY A 27 -0.98 47.61 -28.33
C GLY A 27 -2.22 47.59 -29.22
N LEU A 28 -3.31 48.12 -28.69
CA LEU A 28 -4.29 48.85 -29.47
C LEU A 28 -3.56 50.10 -29.94
N ASN A 29 -2.96 50.04 -31.13
CA ASN A 29 -2.70 51.23 -31.93
C ASN A 29 -4.06 51.82 -32.34
N PHE A 30 -4.80 52.32 -31.36
CA PHE A 30 -5.78 53.36 -31.57
C PHE A 30 -4.94 54.60 -31.78
N LEU A 31 -4.88 55.04 -33.04
CA LEU A 31 -4.26 56.30 -33.45
C LEU A 31 -4.64 57.38 -32.43
N ALA A 32 -3.73 57.71 -31.53
CA ALA A 32 -3.74 58.99 -30.82
C ALA A 32 -3.36 60.01 -31.89
N PHE A 33 -4.38 60.45 -32.63
CA PHE A 33 -4.26 61.57 -33.53
C PHE A 33 -4.04 62.78 -32.64
N ASP A 34 -2.90 63.43 -32.81
CA ASP A 34 -2.57 64.70 -32.16
C ASP A 34 -3.67 65.70 -32.49
N ASP A 35 -4.36 66.23 -31.48
CA ASP A 35 -5.55 67.07 -31.63
C ASP A 35 -5.24 68.34 -32.45
N GLY A 36 -3.97 68.73 -32.55
CA GLY A 36 -3.51 69.85 -33.37
C GLY A 36 -3.33 69.55 -34.87
N GLU A 37 -3.14 68.30 -35.28
CA GLU A 37 -3.01 67.94 -36.71
C GLU A 37 -4.37 67.64 -37.35
N ALA A 38 -5.33 67.11 -36.59
CA ALA A 38 -6.69 66.86 -37.07
C ALA A 38 -7.36 68.16 -37.59
N GLU A 39 -7.15 69.29 -36.92
CA GLU A 39 -7.72 70.58 -37.35
C GLU A 39 -7.07 71.12 -38.64
N ARG A 40 -5.78 70.88 -38.86
CA ARG A 40 -5.08 71.30 -40.09
C ARG A 40 -5.47 70.47 -41.30
N TYR A 41 -5.71 69.16 -41.13
CA TYR A 41 -6.22 68.32 -42.21
C TYR A 41 -7.70 68.58 -42.52
N MET A 42 -8.51 68.94 -41.51
CA MET A 42 -9.92 69.31 -41.71
C MET A 42 -10.06 70.67 -42.39
N SER A 43 -9.22 71.67 -42.04
CA SER A 43 -9.19 72.99 -42.68
C SER A 43 -8.69 72.95 -44.14
N ALA A 44 -7.70 72.09 -44.44
CA ALA A 44 -7.23 71.88 -45.82
C ALA A 44 -8.27 71.13 -46.68
N MET A 45 -9.04 70.21 -46.09
CA MET A 45 -10.14 69.53 -46.79
C MET A 45 -11.36 70.43 -47.05
N GLU A 46 -11.55 71.52 -46.29
CA GLU A 46 -12.66 72.44 -46.47
C GLU A 46 -12.45 73.43 -47.64
N GLN A 47 -11.19 73.74 -47.98
CA GLN A 47 -10.84 74.62 -49.12
C GLN A 47 -10.71 73.90 -50.47
N SER A 48 -10.40 72.60 -50.49
CA SER A 48 -10.53 71.80 -51.71
C SER A 48 -11.95 71.26 -51.78
N GLY A 49 -12.84 71.92 -52.54
CA GLY A 49 -14.24 71.53 -52.76
C GLY A 49 -14.42 70.18 -53.49
N VAL A 50 -13.81 69.11 -52.99
CA VAL A 50 -14.06 67.72 -53.34
C VAL A 50 -14.72 67.09 -52.13
N VAL A 51 -15.94 67.54 -51.85
CA VAL A 51 -16.86 66.78 -51.00
C VAL A 51 -17.25 65.55 -51.81
N LEU A 52 -16.42 64.51 -51.75
CA LEU A 52 -16.88 63.14 -52.00
C LEU A 52 -17.98 62.90 -50.97
N LYS A 53 -19.22 63.21 -51.34
CA LYS A 53 -20.42 62.73 -50.65
C LYS A 53 -20.36 61.22 -50.75
N GLU A 54 -19.66 60.59 -49.80
CA GLU A 54 -19.78 59.16 -49.58
C GLU A 54 -21.27 58.89 -49.41
N THR A 55 -21.85 58.20 -50.38
CA THR A 55 -23.26 57.81 -50.37
C THR A 55 -23.53 57.10 -49.05
N LYS A 56 -24.70 57.31 -48.44
CA LYS A 56 -25.07 56.69 -47.14
C LYS A 56 -24.78 55.17 -47.13
N GLU A 57 -24.92 54.52 -48.28
CA GLU A 57 -24.59 53.12 -48.52
C GLU A 57 -23.11 52.76 -48.31
N GLN A 58 -22.16 53.62 -48.72
CA GLN A 58 -20.73 53.37 -48.54
C GLN A 58 -20.31 53.48 -47.07
N LYS A 59 -20.90 54.43 -46.33
CA LYS A 59 -20.69 54.55 -44.87
C LYS A 59 -21.28 53.37 -44.11
N GLU A 60 -22.45 52.89 -44.52
CA GLU A 60 -23.05 51.68 -43.94
C GLU A 60 -22.25 50.40 -44.26
N ALA A 61 -21.74 50.27 -45.48
CA ALA A 61 -20.89 49.15 -45.87
C ALA A 61 -19.57 49.13 -45.07
N LYS A 62 -18.91 50.28 -44.89
CA LYS A 62 -17.72 50.41 -44.03
C LYS A 62 -18.03 50.06 -42.57
N LYS A 63 -19.14 50.56 -42.01
CA LYS A 63 -19.57 50.24 -40.64
C LYS A 63 -19.90 48.75 -40.46
N LYS A 64 -20.51 48.10 -41.45
CA LYS A 64 -20.77 46.65 -41.44
C LYS A 64 -19.47 45.84 -41.50
N LYS A 65 -18.48 46.25 -42.31
CA LYS A 65 -17.15 45.60 -42.36
C LYS A 65 -16.41 45.71 -41.03
N ILE A 66 -16.40 46.89 -40.41
CA ILE A 66 -15.78 47.10 -39.08
C ILE A 66 -16.48 46.24 -38.01
N ARG A 67 -17.83 46.16 -38.03
CA ARG A 67 -18.58 45.29 -37.12
C ARG A 67 -18.24 43.81 -37.31
N MET A 68 -18.05 43.35 -38.55
CA MET A 68 -17.63 41.97 -38.83
C MET A 68 -16.19 41.69 -38.39
N GLN A 69 -15.27 42.63 -38.61
CA GLN A 69 -13.88 42.49 -38.16
C GLN A 69 -13.80 42.46 -36.63
N ASN A 70 -14.51 43.34 -35.94
CA ASN A 70 -14.56 43.36 -34.47
C ASN A 70 -15.20 42.08 -33.91
N LYS A 71 -16.25 41.55 -34.53
CA LYS A 71 -16.84 40.26 -34.12
C LYS A 71 -15.83 39.10 -34.24
N ARG A 72 -15.09 39.03 -35.36
CA ARG A 72 -14.06 38.00 -35.57
C ARG A 72 -12.89 38.12 -34.59
N ALA A 73 -12.47 39.35 -34.29
CA ALA A 73 -11.42 39.59 -33.30
C ALA A 73 -11.85 39.15 -31.90
N VAL A 74 -13.09 39.48 -31.51
CA VAL A 74 -13.67 39.07 -30.23
C VAL A 74 -13.81 37.54 -30.13
N GLU A 75 -14.31 36.89 -31.17
CA GLU A 75 -14.41 35.42 -31.23
C GLU A 75 -13.06 34.72 -31.14
N ALA A 76 -12.02 35.25 -31.82
CA ALA A 76 -10.66 34.72 -31.74
C ALA A 76 -10.09 34.85 -30.31
N VAL A 77 -10.33 35.97 -29.64
CA VAL A 77 -9.94 36.20 -28.24
C VAL A 77 -10.64 35.21 -27.32
N TYR A 78 -11.96 35.05 -27.42
CA TYR A 78 -12.71 34.07 -26.62
C TYR A 78 -12.28 32.62 -26.90
N GLY A 79 -11.99 32.28 -28.15
CA GLY A 79 -11.46 30.96 -28.53
C GLY A 79 -10.12 30.66 -27.85
N ASN A 80 -9.23 31.65 -27.79
CA ASN A 80 -7.93 31.52 -27.12
C ASN A 80 -8.08 31.40 -25.59
N TYR A 81 -8.96 32.18 -24.97
CA TYR A 81 -9.29 32.03 -23.55
C TYR A 81 -9.83 30.64 -23.22
N ARG A 82 -10.76 30.11 -24.03
CA ARG A 82 -11.34 28.78 -23.83
C ARG A 82 -10.31 27.66 -23.97
N LYS A 83 -9.39 27.75 -24.94
CA LYS A 83 -8.30 26.76 -25.09
C LYS A 83 -7.33 26.83 -23.91
N LYS A 84 -7.00 28.03 -23.44
CA LYS A 84 -6.11 28.24 -22.29
C LYS A 84 -6.71 27.65 -21.01
N THR A 85 -8.00 27.89 -20.73
CA THR A 85 -8.66 27.34 -19.53
C THR A 85 -8.73 25.81 -19.53
N ILE A 86 -9.04 25.17 -20.66
CA ILE A 86 -9.07 23.71 -20.80
C ILE A 86 -7.67 23.10 -20.60
N SER A 87 -6.63 23.73 -21.16
CA SER A 87 -5.26 23.25 -20.98
C SER A 87 -4.77 23.37 -19.52
N MET A 88 -5.26 24.38 -18.79
CA MET A 88 -4.92 24.59 -17.38
C MET A 88 -5.63 23.59 -16.46
N THR A 89 -6.89 23.25 -16.73
CA THR A 89 -7.60 22.21 -15.97
C THR A 89 -6.99 20.84 -16.21
N LEU A 90 -6.66 20.48 -17.45
CA LEU A 90 -6.03 19.18 -17.75
C LEU A 90 -4.67 19.00 -17.05
N LYS A 91 -3.84 20.05 -16.96
CA LYS A 91 -2.58 20.01 -16.21
C LYS A 91 -2.82 19.74 -14.73
N ARG A 92 -3.78 20.46 -14.11
CA ARG A 92 -4.14 20.26 -12.71
C ARG A 92 -4.71 18.86 -12.43
N PHE A 93 -5.50 18.32 -13.36
CA PHE A 93 -6.00 16.94 -13.24
C PHE A 93 -4.86 15.92 -13.32
N ARG A 94 -3.88 16.11 -14.21
CA ARG A 94 -2.71 15.23 -14.27
C ARG A 94 -1.92 15.26 -12.96
N ASP A 95 -1.70 16.44 -12.40
CA ASP A 95 -0.97 16.59 -11.14
C ASP A 95 -1.74 15.98 -9.97
N PHE A 96 -3.08 16.11 -9.96
CA PHE A 96 -3.95 15.44 -8.99
C PHE A 96 -3.90 13.92 -9.11
N ILE A 97 -3.91 13.37 -10.33
CA ILE A 97 -3.79 11.92 -10.55
C ILE A 97 -2.43 11.40 -10.08
N LEU A 98 -1.35 12.12 -10.37
CA LEU A 98 -0.01 11.77 -9.90
C LEU A 98 0.06 11.78 -8.37
N PHE A 99 -0.54 12.79 -7.73
CA PHE A 99 -0.63 12.86 -6.28
C PHE A 99 -1.45 11.70 -5.70
N ALA A 100 -2.62 11.42 -6.27
CA ALA A 100 -3.48 10.32 -5.85
C ALA A 100 -2.77 8.96 -5.99
N LEU A 101 -2.02 8.74 -7.07
CA LEU A 101 -1.20 7.55 -7.26
C LEU A 101 -0.08 7.45 -6.23
N ALA A 102 0.59 8.56 -5.89
CA ALA A 102 1.62 8.56 -4.85
C ALA A 102 1.04 8.18 -3.48
N VAL A 103 -0.12 8.73 -3.11
CA VAL A 103 -0.81 8.39 -1.86
C VAL A 103 -1.25 6.92 -1.86
N ALA A 104 -1.82 6.44 -2.96
CA ALA A 104 -2.22 5.04 -3.11
C ALA A 104 -1.00 4.09 -2.99
N PHE A 105 0.13 4.46 -3.60
CA PHE A 105 1.37 3.68 -3.53
C PHE A 105 1.91 3.60 -2.09
N VAL A 106 1.97 4.72 -1.38
CA VAL A 106 2.39 4.74 0.03
C VAL A 106 1.44 3.90 0.88
N THR A 107 0.13 4.01 0.65
CA THR A 107 -0.88 3.24 1.40
C THR A 107 -0.74 1.73 1.15
N ALA A 108 -0.47 1.33 -0.11
CA ALA A 108 -0.23 -0.06 -0.46
C ALA A 108 1.03 -0.62 0.21
N LEU A 109 2.11 0.16 0.28
CA LEU A 109 3.33 -0.23 0.99
C LEU A 109 3.07 -0.44 2.49
N PHE A 110 2.35 0.48 3.14
CA PHE A 110 1.96 0.31 4.54
C PHE A 110 1.05 -0.90 4.75
N GLY A 111 0.11 -1.15 3.83
CA GLY A 111 -0.74 -2.34 3.88
C GLY A 111 0.06 -3.63 3.79
N LEU A 112 1.09 -3.68 2.94
CA LEU A 112 1.97 -4.84 2.79
C LEU A 112 2.80 -5.08 4.05
N LEU A 113 3.34 -4.03 4.66
CA LEU A 113 4.06 -4.12 5.93
C LEU A 113 3.17 -4.71 7.03
N VAL A 114 1.96 -4.18 7.20
CA VAL A 114 1.02 -4.68 8.22
C VAL A 114 0.61 -6.13 7.95
N TYR A 115 0.42 -6.51 6.68
CA TYR A 115 0.11 -7.89 6.31
C TYR A 115 1.23 -8.86 6.72
N ASN A 116 2.49 -8.50 6.47
CA ASN A 116 3.63 -9.31 6.87
C ASN A 116 3.73 -9.44 8.39
N GLU A 117 3.54 -8.34 9.13
CA GLU A 117 3.55 -8.36 10.60
C GLU A 117 2.44 -9.26 11.15
N ALA A 118 1.23 -9.19 10.58
CA ALA A 118 0.13 -10.06 10.97
C ALA A 118 0.44 -11.54 10.69
N GLN A 119 1.08 -11.84 9.56
CA GLN A 119 1.48 -13.20 9.23
C GLN A 119 2.55 -13.73 10.20
N ILE A 120 3.58 -12.93 10.52
CA ILE A 120 4.60 -13.29 11.51
C ILE A 120 3.97 -13.53 12.88
N ALA A 121 3.07 -12.65 13.32
CA ALA A 121 2.36 -12.83 14.58
C ALA A 121 1.57 -14.15 14.59
N SER A 122 0.86 -14.47 13.51
CA SER A 122 0.11 -15.72 13.40
C SER A 122 1.01 -16.97 13.48
N MET A 123 2.18 -16.93 12.85
CA MET A 123 3.18 -17.99 12.93
C MET A 123 3.75 -18.12 14.33
N ASN A 124 4.03 -17.01 15.01
CA ASN A 124 4.51 -17.02 16.40
C ASN A 124 3.47 -17.62 17.35
N PHE A 125 2.18 -17.31 17.18
CA PHE A 125 1.12 -17.95 17.95
C PHE A 125 1.04 -19.46 17.69
N ALA A 126 1.16 -19.88 16.43
CA ALA A 126 1.18 -21.30 16.08
C ALA A 126 2.40 -22.02 16.69
N ASN A 127 3.57 -21.39 16.67
CA ASN A 127 4.79 -21.92 17.28
C ASN A 127 4.66 -22.04 18.80
N ASN A 128 4.20 -20.99 19.48
CA ASN A 128 3.96 -21.02 20.93
C ASN A 128 2.95 -22.10 21.32
N LYS A 129 1.91 -22.33 20.50
CA LYS A 129 0.94 -23.41 20.74
C LYS A 129 1.63 -24.78 20.65
N LYS A 130 2.47 -25.01 19.64
CA LYS A 130 3.24 -26.26 19.49
C LYS A 130 4.24 -26.44 20.63
N GLU A 131 4.94 -25.38 21.03
CA GLU A 131 5.88 -25.42 22.15
C GLU A 131 5.18 -25.78 23.47
N ARG A 132 3.99 -25.21 23.72
CA ARG A 132 3.18 -25.59 24.87
C ARG A 132 2.78 -27.06 24.84
N GLN A 133 2.39 -27.58 23.68
CA GLN A 133 2.08 -29.01 23.52
C GLN A 133 3.30 -29.89 23.79
N ILE A 134 4.48 -29.51 23.31
CA ILE A 134 5.74 -30.22 23.59
C ILE A 134 6.02 -30.23 25.09
N ASN A 135 5.84 -29.11 25.77
CA ASN A 135 6.06 -29.02 27.22
C ASN A 135 5.07 -29.89 28.01
N ILE A 136 3.80 -29.93 27.59
CA ILE A 136 2.81 -30.84 28.18
C ILE A 136 3.24 -32.30 27.96
N MET A 137 3.58 -32.70 26.74
CA MET A 137 4.04 -34.07 26.45
C MET A 137 5.30 -34.44 27.24
N ARG A 138 6.24 -33.50 27.42
CA ARG A 138 7.44 -33.71 28.24
C ARG A 138 7.08 -33.93 29.71
N GLN A 139 6.14 -33.16 30.24
CA GLN A 139 5.65 -33.32 31.60
C GLN A 139 4.94 -34.66 31.78
N GLU A 140 4.06 -35.04 30.85
CA GLU A 140 3.38 -36.34 30.84
C GLU A 140 4.39 -37.49 30.75
N THR A 141 5.42 -37.37 29.90
CA THR A 141 6.48 -38.38 29.79
C THR A 141 7.27 -38.50 31.09
N SER A 142 7.57 -37.38 31.76
CA SER A 142 8.24 -37.39 33.06
C SER A 142 7.39 -38.07 34.12
N GLN A 143 6.08 -37.78 34.16
CA GLN A 143 5.14 -38.42 35.08
C GLN A 143 4.99 -39.91 34.78
N MET A 144 4.91 -40.32 33.51
CA MET A 144 4.88 -41.73 33.13
C MET A 144 6.16 -42.44 33.57
N ARG A 145 7.34 -41.82 33.39
CA ARG A 145 8.60 -42.38 33.86
C ARG A 145 8.59 -42.55 35.38
N GLU A 146 8.15 -41.54 36.12
CA GLU A 146 8.01 -41.62 37.57
C GLU A 146 7.04 -42.74 37.99
N ASN A 147 5.87 -42.83 37.34
CA ASN A 147 4.90 -43.90 37.59
C ASN A 147 5.45 -45.29 37.27
N ILE A 148 6.26 -45.43 36.20
CA ILE A 148 6.97 -46.66 35.88
C ILE A 148 7.97 -46.98 36.98
N PHE A 149 8.76 -46.02 37.47
CA PHE A 149 9.67 -46.25 38.58
C PHE A 149 8.96 -46.66 39.86
N ILE A 150 7.81 -46.07 40.17
CA ILE A 150 6.99 -46.43 41.33
C ILE A 150 6.37 -47.84 41.15
N SER A 151 5.86 -48.16 39.96
CA SER A 151 5.21 -49.45 39.69
C SER A 151 6.21 -50.60 39.49
N ALA A 152 7.40 -50.28 38.99
CA ALA A 152 8.53 -51.20 38.89
C ALA A 152 9.30 -51.31 40.21
N ASP A 153 8.83 -50.67 41.28
CA ASP A 153 9.31 -50.94 42.62
C ASP A 153 8.94 -52.37 43.01
N LEU A 154 9.88 -53.28 42.78
CA LEU A 154 9.81 -54.69 43.13
C LEU A 154 9.48 -54.91 44.61
N GLU A 155 9.71 -53.91 45.47
CA GLU A 155 9.40 -53.97 46.88
C GLU A 155 7.89 -53.91 47.16
N GLN A 156 7.13 -53.12 46.39
CA GLN A 156 5.65 -53.15 46.47
C GLN A 156 5.10 -54.50 46.02
N VAL A 157 5.60 -55.02 44.90
CA VAL A 157 5.19 -56.35 44.39
C VAL A 157 5.52 -57.44 45.41
N ARG A 158 6.70 -57.39 46.02
CA ARG A 158 7.11 -58.32 47.10
C ARG A 158 6.18 -58.23 48.30
N LYS A 159 5.84 -57.01 48.75
CA LYS A 159 4.93 -56.79 49.88
C LYS A 159 3.52 -57.33 49.60
N GLN A 160 3.01 -57.12 48.38
CA GLN A 160 1.69 -57.61 47.98
C GLN A 160 1.67 -59.14 47.86
N ALA A 161 2.73 -59.74 47.33
CA ALA A 161 2.90 -61.19 47.26
C ALA A 161 2.96 -61.86 48.64
N LEU A 162 3.71 -61.27 49.59
CA LEU A 162 3.78 -61.77 50.97
C LEU A 162 2.43 -61.62 51.70
N MET A 163 1.79 -60.44 51.61
CA MET A 163 0.60 -60.13 52.41
C MET A 163 -0.71 -60.71 51.85
N HIS A 164 -0.87 -60.75 50.52
CA HIS A 164 -2.14 -61.15 49.90
C HIS A 164 -2.10 -62.54 49.25
N LEU A 165 -0.95 -62.98 48.74
CA LEU A 165 -0.81 -64.30 48.12
C LEU A 165 -0.23 -65.34 49.08
N GLY A 166 0.17 -64.95 50.29
CA GLY A 166 0.77 -65.85 51.27
C GLY A 166 2.10 -66.45 50.81
N MET A 167 2.80 -65.77 49.90
CA MET A 167 4.13 -66.20 49.48
C MET A 167 5.10 -66.06 50.66
N VAL A 168 6.12 -66.92 50.69
CA VAL A 168 7.19 -66.88 51.69
C VAL A 168 8.39 -66.17 51.08
N ASP A 169 9.09 -65.39 51.89
CA ASP A 169 10.25 -64.64 51.44
C ASP A 169 11.37 -65.59 50.98
N PRO A 170 11.91 -65.44 49.75
CA PRO A 170 12.96 -66.32 49.26
C PRO A 170 14.24 -66.13 50.06
N ASN A 171 14.96 -67.22 50.30
CA ASN A 171 16.27 -67.18 50.96
C ASN A 171 17.30 -66.52 50.03
N ASP A 172 18.33 -65.86 50.57
CA ASP A 172 19.35 -65.13 49.78
C ASP A 172 20.01 -65.99 48.70
N LYS A 173 20.09 -67.31 48.91
CA LYS A 173 20.62 -68.29 47.94
C LYS A 173 19.69 -68.57 46.74
N GLN A 174 18.44 -68.14 46.80
CA GLN A 174 17.42 -68.31 45.75
C GLN A 174 17.24 -67.04 44.90
N ILE A 175 17.91 -65.94 45.26
CA ILE A 175 17.87 -64.67 44.53
C ILE A 175 19.01 -64.69 43.50
N VAL A 176 18.67 -64.68 42.21
CA VAL A 176 19.65 -64.55 41.12
C VAL A 176 19.56 -63.14 40.56
N THR A 177 20.59 -62.32 40.80
CA THR A 177 20.69 -60.98 40.22
C THR A 177 21.16 -61.09 38.78
N VAL A 178 20.23 -60.91 37.83
CA VAL A 178 20.57 -60.87 36.40
C VAL A 178 20.97 -59.45 36.03
N VAL A 179 22.22 -59.26 35.61
CA VAL A 179 22.71 -57.96 35.13
C VAL A 179 22.18 -57.77 33.72
N VAL A 180 21.12 -56.98 33.57
CA VAL A 180 20.60 -56.61 32.25
C VAL A 180 21.59 -55.63 31.61
N PRO A 181 22.20 -55.97 30.46
CA PRO A 181 23.12 -55.06 29.79
C PRO A 181 22.37 -53.81 29.30
N LYS A 182 22.83 -52.62 29.69
CA LYS A 182 22.33 -51.30 29.21
C LYS A 182 22.50 -51.04 27.70
N LYS A 183 22.77 -52.09 26.90
CA LYS A 183 23.17 -51.97 25.50
C LYS A 183 22.00 -51.72 24.54
N ASP A 184 20.76 -51.93 24.97
CA ASP A 184 19.58 -51.63 24.15
C ASP A 184 19.12 -50.17 24.32
N ASN A 185 20.07 -49.25 24.15
CA ASN A 185 19.76 -47.84 23.98
C ASN A 185 20.20 -47.47 22.57
N MET A 186 19.24 -47.23 21.67
CA MET A 186 19.48 -46.57 20.40
C MET A 186 19.93 -45.13 20.67
N THR A 187 21.22 -44.93 20.90
CA THR A 187 21.83 -43.59 20.87
C THR A 187 21.88 -43.15 19.43
N THR A 188 20.91 -42.35 19.01
CA THR A 188 21.06 -41.54 17.81
C THR A 188 22.20 -40.56 18.06
N SER A 189 23.27 -40.65 17.27
CA SER A 189 24.50 -39.86 17.42
C SER A 189 24.28 -38.35 17.20
N ARG A 190 23.06 -37.92 16.85
CA ARG A 190 22.67 -36.51 16.81
C ARG A 190 21.48 -36.26 17.72
N SER A 191 21.66 -35.34 18.67
CA SER A 191 20.56 -34.65 19.32
C SER A 191 19.82 -33.85 18.25
N TYR A 192 18.65 -34.33 17.82
CA TYR A 192 17.85 -33.69 16.79
C TYR A 192 17.13 -32.48 17.38
N ASN A 193 17.82 -31.34 17.40
CA ASN A 193 17.13 -30.06 17.48
C ASN A 193 16.26 -29.90 16.23
N SER A 194 15.01 -29.51 16.44
CA SER A 194 13.83 -29.54 15.58
C SER A 194 13.88 -28.75 14.25
N VAL A 195 15.06 -28.50 13.69
CA VAL A 195 15.23 -27.74 12.45
C VAL A 195 15.44 -28.70 11.28
N GLY A 196 14.32 -29.22 10.77
CA GLY A 196 14.24 -29.89 9.47
C GLY A 196 14.75 -31.34 9.45
N LEU A 197 13.83 -32.29 9.34
CA LEU A 197 14.17 -33.63 8.84
C LEU A 197 14.45 -33.50 7.34
N THR A 198 15.73 -33.42 6.97
CA THR A 198 16.18 -33.60 5.59
C THR A 198 16.01 -35.06 5.17
N GLU A 199 15.72 -35.30 3.89
CA GLU A 199 15.44 -36.63 3.34
C GLU A 199 16.61 -37.61 3.54
N ASP A 200 17.84 -37.10 3.47
CA ASP A 200 19.09 -37.82 3.75
C ASP A 200 19.12 -38.42 5.17
N ILE A 201 18.53 -37.73 6.16
CA ILE A 201 18.50 -38.17 7.57
C ILE A 201 17.55 -39.34 7.75
N ILE A 202 16.41 -39.31 7.03
CA ILE A 202 15.44 -40.40 7.05
C ILE A 202 16.05 -41.66 6.43
N GLU A 203 16.83 -41.50 5.37
CA GLU A 203 17.51 -42.60 4.71
C GLU A 203 18.64 -43.19 5.56
N GLU A 204 19.41 -42.35 6.26
CA GLU A 204 20.42 -42.79 7.23
C GLU A 204 19.79 -43.55 8.40
N ALA A 205 18.66 -43.07 8.93
CA ALA A 205 17.92 -43.76 9.99
C ALA A 205 17.40 -45.13 9.52
N LYS A 206 16.89 -45.23 8.29
CA LYS A 206 16.47 -46.51 7.68
C LYS A 206 17.63 -47.50 7.53
N ARG A 207 18.80 -47.01 7.10
CA ARG A 207 20.01 -47.84 6.98
C ARG A 207 20.48 -48.36 8.33
N ASN A 208 20.58 -47.50 9.33
CA ASN A 208 20.97 -47.90 10.69
C ASN A 208 19.99 -48.91 11.29
N LEU A 209 18.68 -48.75 11.02
CA LEU A 209 17.65 -49.70 11.43
C LEU A 209 17.83 -51.07 10.76
N ALA A 210 18.08 -51.09 9.45
CA ALA A 210 18.29 -52.33 8.70
C ALA A 210 19.56 -53.06 9.18
N ASP A 211 20.65 -52.33 9.42
CA ASP A 211 21.90 -52.88 9.94
C ASP A 211 21.71 -53.50 11.32
N TYR A 212 20.92 -52.86 12.19
CA TYR A 212 20.61 -53.38 13.53
C TYR A 212 19.92 -54.75 13.45
N TYR A 213 18.84 -54.85 12.69
CA TYR A 213 18.09 -56.11 12.55
C TYR A 213 18.86 -57.20 11.79
N SER A 214 19.77 -56.82 10.89
CA SER A 214 20.63 -57.79 10.20
C SER A 214 21.68 -58.41 11.11
N LYS A 215 22.16 -57.68 12.12
CA LYS A 215 23.15 -58.16 13.11
C LYS A 215 22.54 -59.03 14.19
N GLU A 216 21.24 -58.87 14.45
CA GLU A 216 20.50 -59.66 15.46
C GLU A 216 19.99 -61.00 14.90
N ALA A 217 20.02 -61.18 13.58
CA ALA A 217 19.60 -62.40 12.88
C ALA A 217 20.74 -63.43 12.67
N GLN A 218 21.94 -63.20 13.21
CA GLN A 218 23.09 -64.12 13.19
C GLN A 218 23.44 -64.57 14.61
#